data_AF-A0A8T7M0A2-F1
#
_entry.id   AF-A0A8T7M0A2-F1
#
_cell.length_a   1.000
_cell.length_b   1.000
_cell.length_c   1.000
_cell.angle_alpha   90.00
_cell.angle_beta   90.00
_cell.angle_gamma   90.00
#
_symmetry.space_group_name_H-M   'P 1'
#
loop_
_entity.id
_entity.type
_entity.pdbx_description
1 polymer ?
#
loop_
_entity_poly.entity_id
_entity_poly.type
_entity_poly.pdbx_seq_one_letter_code
_entity_poly.pdbx_strand_id
1 'polypeptide(L)'
;MSPQDLEQFNDAISLAQVGHKTEAFSLLTTLLERNPNDANIMLWMAFTSTSVTLAQSMLDRVAQVEPSNSNLAGARSWLHSLEAATNAATSAVAVVQAEPVAPEPEAKSETDVVATAHVPTKVTEPEGKKKANLLFSTAFIIIVVALVGVVLVVLFTFFIGDRLAAQGLPVYGNATRLDLKSNDRDVLDGSIKVLTSMTNGAINNVQVEVYRIKRSELNTALKYYETELKKNGWTSTTANRAINSSGYAYTKDNNKMFTVSSGSAVPTFSISSDNYNIKSDEAVLTVMYMELDMGKITSLGK
;
A
#
# COMPACT_ATOMS: atom_id res chain seq x y z
N MET A 1 24.77 -24.10 6.10
CA MET A 1 25.14 -22.74 6.55
C MET A 1 25.82 -22.78 7.90
N SER A 2 26.85 -21.95 8.09
CA SER A 2 27.43 -21.63 9.40
C SER A 2 26.54 -20.64 10.18
N PRO A 3 26.75 -20.41 11.50
CA PRO A 3 26.02 -19.40 12.25
C PRO A 3 26.14 -17.98 11.66
N GLN A 4 27.32 -17.63 11.16
CA GLN A 4 27.56 -16.35 10.47
C GLN A 4 26.80 -16.26 9.15
N ASP A 5 26.75 -17.35 8.38
CA ASP A 5 25.95 -17.38 7.14
C ASP A 5 24.45 -17.23 7.44
N LEU A 6 23.97 -17.82 8.54
CA LEU A 6 22.58 -17.71 8.95
C LEU A 6 22.21 -16.28 9.36
N GLU A 7 23.11 -15.58 10.06
CA GLU A 7 22.95 -14.15 10.38
C GLU A 7 22.85 -13.31 9.10
N GLN A 8 23.80 -13.47 8.18
CA GLN A 8 23.78 -12.77 6.89
C GLN A 8 22.54 -13.11 6.04
N PHE A 9 22.06 -14.35 6.12
CA PHE A 9 20.83 -14.77 5.44
C PHE A 9 19.61 -14.06 6.02
N ASN A 10 19.51 -13.93 7.35
CA ASN A 10 18.44 -13.19 8.00
C ASN A 10 18.51 -11.68 7.68
N ASP A 11 19.71 -11.11 7.61
CA ASP A 11 19.91 -9.72 7.18
C ASP A 11 19.42 -9.51 5.73
N ALA A 12 19.74 -10.44 4.83
CA ALA A 12 19.27 -10.40 3.46
C ALA A 12 17.73 -10.49 3.36
N ILE A 13 17.10 -11.35 4.19
CA ILE A 13 15.63 -11.43 4.28
C ILE A 13 15.05 -10.11 4.78
N SER A 14 15.62 -9.54 5.85
CA SER A 14 15.18 -8.26 6.40
C SER A 14 15.24 -7.15 5.34
N LEU A 15 16.37 -7.04 4.63
CA LEU A 15 16.53 -6.12 3.51
C LEU A 15 15.47 -6.34 2.42
N ALA A 16 15.25 -7.58 2.00
CA ALA A 16 14.26 -7.92 0.98
C ALA A 16 12.83 -7.55 1.41
N GLN A 17 12.47 -7.82 2.67
CA GLN A 17 11.16 -7.53 3.24
C GLN A 17 10.86 -6.03 3.32
N VAL A 18 11.91 -5.22 3.47
CA VAL A 18 11.76 -3.76 3.56
C VAL A 18 12.12 -3.04 2.25
N GLY A 19 12.14 -3.77 1.14
CA GLY A 19 12.26 -3.23 -0.23
C GLY A 19 13.68 -3.10 -0.79
N HIS A 20 14.72 -3.37 0.00
CA HIS A 20 16.14 -3.32 -0.40
C HIS A 20 16.56 -4.57 -1.20
N LYS A 21 15.89 -4.81 -2.32
CA LYS A 21 16.05 -6.04 -3.12
C LYS A 21 17.45 -6.18 -3.71
N THR A 22 18.07 -5.09 -4.16
CA THR A 22 19.42 -5.11 -4.76
C THR A 22 20.49 -5.46 -3.72
N GLU A 23 20.45 -4.84 -2.53
CA GLU A 23 21.37 -5.18 -1.45
C GLU A 23 21.16 -6.62 -0.95
N ALA A 24 19.90 -7.02 -0.76
CA ALA A 24 19.55 -8.39 -0.39
C ALA A 24 20.08 -9.40 -1.41
N PHE A 25 19.88 -9.15 -2.71
CA PHE A 25 20.37 -10.01 -3.79
C PHE A 25 21.90 -10.16 -3.77
N SER A 26 22.63 -9.08 -3.49
CA SER A 26 24.10 -9.09 -3.37
C SER A 26 24.58 -9.98 -2.21
N LEU A 27 23.95 -9.85 -1.03
CA LEU A 27 24.25 -10.72 0.12
C LEU A 27 23.95 -12.19 -0.18
N LEU A 28 22.79 -12.46 -0.78
CA LEU A 28 22.38 -13.82 -1.14
C LEU A 28 23.32 -14.46 -2.17
N THR A 29 23.85 -13.67 -3.11
CA THR A 29 24.86 -14.14 -4.08
C THR A 29 26.12 -14.63 -3.35
N THR A 30 26.63 -13.82 -2.42
CA THR A 30 27.80 -14.16 -1.61
C THR A 30 27.56 -15.41 -0.74
N LEU A 31 26.34 -15.57 -0.22
CA LEU A 31 25.93 -16.75 0.55
C LEU A 31 25.83 -18.01 -0.33
N LEU A 32 25.32 -17.87 -1.56
CA LEU A 32 25.19 -18.97 -2.50
C LEU A 32 26.56 -19.51 -2.93
N GLU A 33 27.57 -18.66 -3.08
CA GLU A 33 28.94 -19.10 -3.38
C GLU A 33 29.50 -20.05 -2.32
N ARG A 34 29.17 -19.81 -1.04
CA ARG A 34 29.60 -20.65 0.09
C ARG A 34 28.66 -21.84 0.33
N ASN A 35 27.40 -21.71 -0.04
CA ASN A 35 26.35 -22.71 0.16
C ASN A 35 25.62 -23.01 -1.17
N PRO A 36 26.31 -23.63 -2.17
CA PRO A 36 25.85 -23.68 -3.55
C PRO A 36 24.61 -24.54 -3.81
N ASN A 37 24.20 -25.35 -2.82
CA ASN A 37 23.05 -26.24 -2.88
C ASN A 37 21.99 -25.87 -1.83
N ASP A 38 21.97 -24.63 -1.33
CA ASP A 38 20.93 -24.22 -0.39
C ASP A 38 19.69 -23.71 -1.15
N ALA A 39 18.61 -24.49 -1.07
CA ALA A 39 17.35 -24.17 -1.73
C ALA A 39 16.70 -22.88 -1.21
N ASN A 40 16.88 -22.54 0.08
CA ASN A 40 16.29 -21.33 0.65
C ASN A 40 16.97 -20.08 0.12
N ILE A 41 18.31 -20.09 -0.02
CA ILE A 41 19.04 -18.99 -0.64
C ILE A 41 18.55 -18.78 -2.08
N MET A 42 18.44 -19.85 -2.87
CA MET A 42 17.96 -19.76 -4.26
C MET A 42 16.52 -19.22 -4.36
N LEU A 43 15.61 -19.64 -3.47
CA LEU A 43 14.24 -19.11 -3.41
C LEU A 43 14.23 -17.59 -3.15
N TRP A 44 15.03 -17.12 -2.19
CA TRP A 44 15.12 -15.69 -1.90
C TRP A 44 15.82 -14.90 -3.01
N MET A 45 16.81 -15.49 -3.68
CA MET A 45 17.41 -14.89 -4.88
C MET A 45 16.40 -14.74 -6.01
N ALA A 46 15.51 -15.71 -6.21
CA ALA A 46 14.44 -15.58 -7.20
C ALA A 46 13.50 -14.40 -6.88
N PHE A 47 13.13 -14.22 -5.60
CA PHE A 47 12.25 -13.14 -5.17
C PHE A 47 12.88 -11.73 -5.24
N THR A 48 14.19 -11.64 -5.04
CA THR A 48 14.95 -10.38 -5.01
C THR A 48 15.54 -10.00 -6.38
N SER A 49 15.53 -10.91 -7.35
CA SER A 49 16.04 -10.64 -8.69
C SER A 49 15.19 -9.60 -9.45
N THR A 50 15.86 -8.76 -10.25
CA THR A 50 15.22 -7.86 -11.21
C THR A 50 15.01 -8.50 -12.58
N SER A 51 15.55 -9.71 -12.80
CA SER A 51 15.46 -10.44 -14.06
C SER A 51 14.56 -11.66 -13.90
N VAL A 52 13.46 -11.70 -14.65
CA VAL A 52 12.53 -12.84 -14.69
C VAL A 52 13.27 -14.13 -15.08
N THR A 53 14.15 -14.07 -16.08
CA THR A 53 14.95 -15.22 -16.53
C THR A 53 15.84 -15.77 -15.41
N LEU A 54 16.46 -14.88 -14.62
CA LEU A 54 17.30 -15.29 -13.51
C LEU A 54 16.47 -15.89 -12.37
N ALA A 55 15.33 -15.29 -12.05
CA ALA A 55 14.40 -15.83 -11.07
C ALA A 55 13.94 -17.24 -11.44
N GLN A 56 13.54 -17.47 -12.71
CA GLN A 56 13.15 -18.78 -13.22
C GLN A 56 14.30 -19.80 -13.05
N SER A 57 15.52 -19.44 -13.46
CA SER A 57 16.70 -20.30 -13.33
C SER A 57 16.97 -20.70 -11.88
N MET A 58 16.81 -19.79 -10.92
CA MET A 58 16.95 -20.12 -9.49
C MET A 58 15.87 -21.10 -9.02
N LEU A 59 14.61 -20.91 -9.41
CA LEU A 59 13.52 -21.83 -9.04
C LEU A 59 13.69 -23.23 -9.66
N ASP A 60 14.26 -23.32 -10.87
CA ASP A 60 14.56 -24.61 -11.48
C ASP A 60 15.70 -25.33 -10.78
N ARG A 61 16.71 -24.59 -10.27
CA ARG A 61 17.75 -25.18 -9.41
C ARG A 61 17.17 -25.65 -8.07
N VAL A 62 16.25 -24.91 -7.46
CA VAL A 62 15.52 -25.36 -6.25
C VAL A 62 14.81 -26.69 -6.52
N ALA A 63 14.10 -26.80 -7.66
CA ALA A 63 13.41 -28.02 -8.04
C ALA A 63 14.35 -29.23 -8.23
N GLN A 64 15.59 -28.99 -8.66
CA GLN A 64 16.60 -30.05 -8.82
C GLN A 64 17.21 -30.47 -7.49
N VAL A 65 17.52 -29.51 -6.62
CA VAL A 65 18.19 -29.77 -5.34
C VAL A 65 17.22 -30.30 -4.28
N GLU A 66 16.01 -29.76 -4.22
CA GLU A 66 14.98 -30.13 -3.26
C GLU A 66 13.60 -30.21 -3.95
N PRO A 67 13.30 -31.32 -4.65
CA PRO A 67 12.05 -31.48 -5.40
C PRO A 67 10.78 -31.39 -4.55
N SER A 68 10.88 -31.71 -3.26
CA SER A 68 9.78 -31.68 -2.28
C SER A 68 9.65 -30.35 -1.53
N ASN A 69 10.38 -29.30 -1.93
CA ASN A 69 10.33 -28.01 -1.25
C ASN A 69 8.91 -27.41 -1.34
N SER A 70 8.27 -27.22 -0.18
CA SER A 70 6.88 -26.79 -0.09
C SER A 70 6.63 -25.37 -0.63
N ASN A 71 7.67 -24.52 -0.68
CA ASN A 71 7.55 -23.13 -1.12
C ASN A 71 7.66 -22.98 -2.65
N LEU A 72 8.16 -24.00 -3.36
CA LEU A 72 8.44 -23.92 -4.80
C LEU A 72 7.18 -23.66 -5.64
N ALA A 73 6.06 -24.31 -5.31
CA ALA A 73 4.80 -24.14 -6.04
C ALA A 73 4.27 -22.68 -5.93
N GLY A 74 4.37 -22.10 -4.73
CA GLY A 74 4.01 -20.70 -4.50
C GLY A 74 4.92 -19.75 -5.26
N ALA A 75 6.23 -19.97 -5.23
CA ALA A 75 7.21 -19.14 -5.91
C ALA A 75 7.02 -19.15 -7.45
N ARG A 76 6.73 -20.32 -8.05
CA ARG A 76 6.43 -20.42 -9.49
C ARG A 76 5.15 -19.69 -9.88
N SER A 77 4.12 -19.80 -9.05
CA SER A 77 2.85 -19.08 -9.28
C SER A 77 3.05 -17.56 -9.23
N TRP A 78 3.85 -17.07 -8.28
CA TRP A 78 4.24 -15.67 -8.21
C TRP A 78 4.99 -15.22 -9.46
N LEU A 79 5.98 -15.98 -9.92
CA LEU A 79 6.77 -15.63 -11.11
C LEU A 79 5.91 -15.55 -12.38
N HIS A 80 4.97 -16.48 -12.57
CA HIS A 80 4.02 -16.43 -13.69
C HIS A 80 3.14 -15.17 -13.65
N SER A 81 2.74 -14.71 -12.45
CA SER A 81 1.98 -13.46 -12.31
C SER A 81 2.82 -12.23 -12.68
N LEU A 82 4.12 -12.25 -12.36
CA LEU A 82 5.06 -11.19 -12.73
C LEU A 82 5.25 -11.12 -14.25
N GLU A 83 5.44 -12.28 -14.90
CA GLU A 83 5.53 -12.38 -16.37
C GLU A 83 4.29 -11.84 -17.07
N ALA A 84 3.10 -12.23 -16.60
CA ALA A 84 1.84 -11.74 -17.15
C ALA A 84 1.72 -10.22 -17.02
N ALA A 85 2.12 -9.64 -15.89
CA ALA A 85 2.12 -8.20 -15.68
C ALA A 85 3.11 -7.47 -16.61
N THR A 86 4.32 -8.01 -16.79
CA THR A 86 5.32 -7.45 -17.70
C THR A 86 4.84 -7.49 -19.16
N ASN A 87 4.29 -8.62 -19.60
CA ASN A 87 3.77 -8.78 -20.96
C ASN A 87 2.59 -7.85 -21.24
N ALA A 88 1.70 -7.66 -20.27
CA ALA A 88 0.59 -6.72 -20.38
C ALA A 88 1.10 -5.27 -20.52
N ALA A 89 2.12 -4.89 -19.75
CA ALA A 89 2.73 -3.56 -19.85
C ALA A 89 3.40 -3.33 -21.21
N THR A 90 4.14 -4.30 -21.74
CA THR A 90 4.75 -4.20 -23.08
C THR A 90 3.70 -4.11 -24.19
N SER A 91 2.61 -4.87 -24.07
CA SER A 91 1.51 -4.84 -25.05
C SER A 91 0.79 -3.50 -25.06
N ALA A 92 0.60 -2.88 -23.89
CA ALA A 92 -0.03 -1.55 -23.79
C ALA A 92 0.80 -0.46 -24.48
N VAL A 93 2.13 -0.51 -24.36
CA VAL A 93 3.03 0.46 -25.03
C VAL A 93 3.00 0.29 -26.56
N ALA A 94 2.91 -0.95 -27.06
CA ALA A 94 2.86 -1.23 -28.49
C ALA A 94 1.59 -0.67 -29.17
N VAL A 95 0.45 -0.60 -28.45
CA VAL A 95 -0.81 -0.07 -29.00
C VAL A 95 -0.80 1.46 -29.13
N VAL A 96 -0.03 2.17 -28.29
CA VAL A 96 0.04 3.64 -28.32
C VAL A 96 0.93 4.17 -29.46
N GLN A 97 1.82 3.34 -29.99
CA GLN A 97 2.78 3.74 -31.03
C GLN A 97 2.34 3.39 -32.46
N ALA A 98 1.19 2.74 -32.61
CA ALA A 98 0.48 2.68 -33.88
C ALA A 98 -0.28 4.00 -34.09
N GLU A 99 0.40 5.01 -34.63
CA GLU A 99 -0.22 6.25 -35.07
C GLU A 99 -1.40 5.91 -36.02
N PRO A 100 -2.63 6.35 -35.71
CA PRO A 100 -3.78 6.06 -36.53
C PRO A 100 -3.60 6.78 -37.86
N VAL A 101 -3.29 6.01 -38.92
CA VAL A 101 -3.51 6.46 -40.29
C VAL A 101 -5.01 6.74 -40.39
N ALA A 102 -5.34 8.04 -40.41
CA ALA A 102 -6.71 8.54 -40.36
C ALA A 102 -7.61 7.82 -41.39
N PRO A 103 -8.63 7.06 -40.95
CA PRO A 103 -9.69 6.62 -41.83
C PRO A 103 -10.61 7.80 -42.10
N GLU A 104 -10.86 8.04 -43.38
CA GLU A 104 -11.86 8.96 -43.92
C GLU A 104 -13.26 8.66 -43.33
N PRO A 105 -14.07 9.69 -42.98
CA PRO A 105 -15.27 9.50 -42.20
C PRO A 105 -16.44 8.98 -43.05
N GLU A 106 -16.82 7.71 -42.86
CA GLU A 106 -18.10 7.20 -43.33
C GLU A 106 -19.18 7.23 -42.24
N ALA A 107 -20.40 7.51 -42.70
CA ALA A 107 -21.53 8.01 -41.94
C ALA A 107 -22.35 6.96 -41.20
N LYS A 108 -22.95 7.43 -40.09
CA LYS A 108 -24.18 7.01 -39.38
C LYS A 108 -24.86 5.68 -39.75
N SER A 109 -25.16 4.89 -38.72
CA SER A 109 -26.50 4.31 -38.59
C SER A 109 -26.90 4.11 -37.13
N GLU A 110 -27.99 4.78 -36.76
CA GLU A 110 -28.84 4.45 -35.61
C GLU A 110 -29.55 3.13 -35.86
N THR A 111 -29.63 2.27 -34.86
CA THR A 111 -30.78 1.35 -34.74
C THR A 111 -31.10 1.13 -33.27
N ASP A 112 -32.36 1.41 -32.99
CA ASP A 112 -33.07 1.37 -31.73
C ASP A 112 -33.50 -0.07 -31.38
N VAL A 113 -34.30 -0.19 -30.31
CA VAL A 113 -35.18 -1.31 -29.94
C VAL A 113 -34.61 -2.43 -29.02
N VAL A 114 -35.08 -2.48 -27.77
CA VAL A 114 -36.15 -3.40 -27.25
C VAL A 114 -36.11 -3.45 -25.72
N ALA A 115 -37.26 -3.17 -25.11
CA ALA A 115 -37.57 -3.33 -23.70
C ALA A 115 -37.79 -4.81 -23.29
N THR A 116 -37.52 -5.16 -22.03
CA THR A 116 -38.27 -6.23 -21.35
C THR A 116 -38.29 -6.03 -19.83
N ALA A 117 -39.48 -6.17 -19.25
CA ALA A 117 -39.83 -6.06 -17.84
C ALA A 117 -39.89 -7.44 -17.13
N HIS A 118 -40.25 -7.41 -15.84
CA HIS A 118 -40.60 -8.52 -14.90
C HIS A 118 -39.44 -9.02 -14.00
N VAL A 119 -39.57 -9.31 -12.70
CA VAL A 119 -40.67 -9.38 -11.72
C VAL A 119 -40.06 -9.42 -10.29
N PRO A 120 -40.77 -9.01 -9.23
CA PRO A 120 -40.29 -9.03 -7.85
C PRO A 120 -40.45 -10.42 -7.20
N THR A 121 -39.38 -10.93 -6.57
CA THR A 121 -39.47 -12.15 -5.74
C THR A 121 -39.44 -11.78 -4.26
N LYS A 122 -40.64 -11.77 -3.67
CA LYS A 122 -40.92 -11.78 -2.24
C LYS A 122 -40.53 -13.16 -1.69
N VAL A 123 -39.55 -13.23 -0.80
CA VAL A 123 -39.24 -14.45 -0.03
C VAL A 123 -39.76 -14.28 1.38
N THR A 124 -40.71 -15.14 1.72
CA THR A 124 -41.45 -15.22 2.97
C THR A 124 -40.64 -15.96 4.02
N GLU A 125 -40.54 -15.33 5.18
CA GLU A 125 -40.03 -15.85 6.45
C GLU A 125 -40.97 -16.92 7.04
N PRO A 126 -40.44 -18.03 7.61
CA PRO A 126 -41.20 -18.83 8.55
C PRO A 126 -40.71 -18.61 10.00
N GLU A 127 -41.57 -17.98 10.80
CA GLU A 127 -41.57 -18.09 12.26
C GLU A 127 -41.76 -19.56 12.68
N GLY A 128 -40.81 -20.08 13.46
CA GLY A 128 -40.89 -21.40 14.07
C GLY A 128 -40.46 -21.38 15.53
N LYS A 129 -41.41 -21.09 16.43
CA LYS A 129 -41.24 -21.28 17.88
C LYS A 129 -41.01 -22.76 18.21
N LYS A 130 -39.85 -23.09 18.79
CA LYS A 130 -39.66 -24.31 19.58
C LYS A 130 -39.13 -23.96 20.97
N LYS A 131 -39.95 -24.24 21.98
CA LYS A 131 -39.49 -24.38 23.37
C LYS A 131 -38.68 -25.67 23.45
N ALA A 132 -37.42 -25.59 23.82
CA ALA A 132 -36.60 -26.73 24.17
C ALA A 132 -35.85 -26.43 25.47
N ASN A 133 -35.94 -27.41 26.37
CA ASN A 133 -35.58 -27.33 27.76
C ASN A 133 -34.06 -27.21 27.97
N LEU A 134 -33.77 -26.55 29.08
CA LEU A 134 -32.52 -26.31 29.78
C LEU A 134 -31.63 -27.57 29.92
N LEU A 135 -30.73 -27.78 28.96
CA LEU A 135 -29.49 -28.58 29.09
C LEU A 135 -28.43 -28.03 28.10
N PHE A 136 -28.04 -26.77 28.27
CA PHE A 136 -27.02 -26.10 27.43
C PHE A 136 -25.99 -25.41 28.32
N SER A 137 -24.93 -26.11 28.71
CA SER A 137 -23.80 -25.50 29.44
C SER A 137 -22.47 -25.53 28.67
N THR A 138 -22.36 -26.26 27.55
CA THR A 138 -21.08 -26.35 26.80
C THR A 138 -21.22 -25.90 25.35
N ALA A 139 -22.27 -26.30 24.63
CA ALA A 139 -22.48 -25.84 23.24
C ALA A 139 -22.82 -24.33 23.15
N PHE A 140 -23.49 -23.76 24.15
CA PHE A 140 -23.80 -22.33 24.20
C PHE A 140 -22.54 -21.47 24.44
N ILE A 141 -21.60 -21.96 25.26
CA ILE A 141 -20.31 -21.27 25.49
C ILE A 141 -19.51 -21.23 24.18
N ILE A 142 -19.48 -22.31 23.41
CA ILE A 142 -18.78 -22.35 22.12
C ILE A 142 -19.38 -21.35 21.12
N ILE A 143 -20.72 -21.26 21.05
CA ILE A 143 -21.41 -20.31 20.16
C ILE A 143 -21.17 -18.86 20.59
N VAL A 144 -21.17 -18.57 21.90
CA VAL A 144 -20.88 -17.22 22.43
C VAL A 144 -19.41 -16.85 22.20
N VAL A 145 -18.45 -17.78 22.39
CA VAL A 145 -17.03 -17.54 22.11
C VAL A 145 -16.80 -17.31 20.61
N ALA A 146 -17.48 -18.06 19.74
CA ALA A 146 -17.41 -17.84 18.29
C ALA A 146 -18.02 -16.50 17.88
N LEU A 147 -19.17 -16.10 18.45
CA LEU A 147 -19.79 -14.81 18.20
C LEU A 147 -18.94 -13.63 18.72
N VAL A 148 -18.36 -13.75 19.92
CA VAL A 148 -17.43 -12.76 20.47
C VAL A 148 -16.15 -12.70 19.64
N GLY A 149 -15.64 -13.84 19.15
CA GLY A 149 -14.51 -13.88 18.23
C GLY A 149 -14.80 -13.19 16.89
N VAL A 150 -15.97 -13.42 16.30
CA VAL A 150 -16.39 -12.73 15.06
C VAL A 150 -16.63 -11.24 15.30
N VAL A 151 -17.27 -10.85 16.41
CA VAL A 151 -17.45 -9.44 16.77
C VAL A 151 -16.11 -8.76 17.05
N LEU A 152 -15.16 -9.44 17.69
CA LEU A 152 -13.80 -8.93 17.90
C LEU A 152 -13.02 -8.86 16.59
N VAL A 153 -13.12 -9.83 15.69
CA VAL A 153 -12.47 -9.77 14.36
C VAL A 153 -13.08 -8.66 13.51
N VAL A 154 -14.41 -8.49 13.54
CA VAL A 154 -15.11 -7.40 12.86
C VAL A 154 -14.68 -6.06 13.46
N LEU A 155 -14.66 -5.91 14.79
CA LEU A 155 -14.13 -4.74 15.48
C LEU A 155 -12.65 -4.52 15.16
N PHE A 156 -11.82 -5.57 15.07
CA PHE A 156 -10.39 -5.47 14.74
C PHE A 156 -10.15 -5.06 13.29
N THR A 157 -11.02 -5.49 12.36
CA THR A 157 -11.02 -5.01 10.98
C THR A 157 -11.54 -3.56 10.87
N PHE A 158 -12.41 -3.12 11.78
CA PHE A 158 -12.79 -1.70 11.93
C PHE A 158 -11.72 -0.88 12.68
N PHE A 159 -10.81 -1.53 13.44
CA PHE A 159 -9.62 -0.93 14.07
C PHE A 159 -8.40 -0.88 13.14
N ILE A 160 -8.58 -1.02 11.82
CA ILE A 160 -7.75 -0.31 10.83
C ILE A 160 -8.25 1.15 10.77
N GLY A 161 -8.37 1.79 11.93
CA GLY A 161 -8.84 3.16 12.05
C GLY A 161 -7.87 4.14 11.37
N ASP A 162 -8.35 5.32 11.00
CA ASP A 162 -7.49 6.46 10.68
C ASP A 162 -6.48 6.62 11.82
N ARG A 163 -5.22 6.32 11.53
CA ARG A 163 -4.14 6.37 12.53
C ARG A 163 -3.94 7.82 12.98
N LEU A 164 -4.18 8.78 12.08
CA LEU A 164 -4.19 10.20 12.39
C LEU A 164 -5.34 10.56 13.34
N ALA A 165 -6.56 10.08 13.07
CA ALA A 165 -7.71 10.32 13.96
C ALA A 165 -7.48 9.72 15.36
N ALA A 166 -6.87 8.54 15.44
CA ALA A 166 -6.50 7.91 16.71
C ALA A 166 -5.49 8.75 17.53
N GLN A 167 -4.74 9.65 16.89
CA GLN A 167 -3.84 10.62 17.53
C GLN A 167 -4.50 11.99 17.78
N GLY A 168 -5.81 12.11 17.55
CA GLY A 168 -6.53 13.37 17.68
C GLY A 168 -6.17 14.38 16.58
N LEU A 169 -5.58 13.93 15.47
CA LEU A 169 -5.33 14.78 14.30
C LEU A 169 -6.63 14.87 13.47
N PRO A 170 -6.91 16.04 12.87
CA PRO A 170 -8.13 16.23 12.11
C PRO A 170 -8.14 15.35 10.85
N VAL A 171 -9.31 14.85 10.48
CA VAL A 171 -9.56 14.09 9.24
C VAL A 171 -10.76 14.69 8.54
N TYR A 172 -10.63 14.98 7.24
CA TYR A 172 -11.73 15.54 6.47
C TYR A 172 -12.80 14.49 6.17
N GLY A 173 -13.99 14.64 6.75
CA GLY A 173 -15.04 13.62 6.74
C GLY A 173 -15.62 13.21 5.38
N ASN A 174 -15.46 14.03 4.33
CA ASN A 174 -15.89 13.67 2.97
C ASN A 174 -14.78 13.01 2.14
N ALA A 175 -13.59 12.79 2.72
CA ALA A 175 -12.53 12.04 2.07
C ALA A 175 -12.68 10.53 2.37
N THR A 176 -12.39 9.68 1.40
CA THR A 176 -12.34 8.23 1.56
C THR A 176 -10.90 7.78 1.63
N ARG A 177 -10.47 7.15 2.72
CA ARG A 177 -9.11 6.60 2.85
C ARG A 177 -8.84 5.59 1.72
N LEU A 178 -7.65 5.67 1.15
CA LEU A 178 -7.13 4.69 0.20
C LEU A 178 -6.18 3.73 0.93
N ASP A 179 -6.55 2.45 0.93
CA ASP A 179 -5.66 1.39 1.41
C ASP A 179 -4.56 1.15 0.36
N LEU A 180 -3.35 1.58 0.67
CA LEU A 180 -2.21 1.41 -0.23
C LEU A 180 -1.95 -0.07 -0.49
N LYS A 181 -1.78 -0.44 -1.77
CA LYS A 181 -1.32 -1.76 -2.20
C LYS A 181 0.10 -2.03 -1.68
N SER A 182 0.51 -3.29 -1.61
CA SER A 182 1.82 -3.66 -1.06
C SER A 182 2.97 -2.92 -1.74
N ASN A 183 3.02 -2.91 -3.07
CA ASN A 183 4.09 -2.23 -3.81
C ASN A 183 4.17 -0.73 -3.49
N ASP A 184 3.02 -0.05 -3.36
CA ASP A 184 3.00 1.39 -3.05
C ASP A 184 3.40 1.66 -1.59
N ARG A 185 3.07 0.74 -0.66
CA ARG A 185 3.57 0.80 0.72
C ARG A 185 5.08 0.63 0.78
N ASP A 186 5.65 -0.26 -0.01
CA ASP A 186 7.09 -0.50 -0.05
C ASP A 186 7.83 0.73 -0.62
N VAL A 187 7.29 1.34 -1.67
CA VAL A 187 7.83 2.61 -2.20
C VAL A 187 7.74 3.72 -1.15
N LEU A 188 6.60 3.85 -0.48
CA LEU A 188 6.42 4.83 0.60
C LEU A 188 7.41 4.62 1.74
N ASP A 189 7.61 3.38 2.19
CA ASP A 189 8.58 3.03 3.24
C ASP A 189 10.02 3.37 2.81
N GLY A 190 10.41 3.02 1.58
CA GLY A 190 11.69 3.40 1.00
C GLY A 190 11.89 4.92 0.99
N SER A 191 10.87 5.67 0.60
CA SER A 191 10.88 7.12 0.58
C SER A 191 10.98 7.76 1.97
N ILE A 192 10.32 7.17 2.97
CA ILE A 192 10.45 7.58 4.37
C ILE A 192 11.89 7.34 4.86
N LYS A 193 12.50 6.20 4.53
CA LYS A 193 13.90 5.91 4.91
C LYS A 193 14.89 6.88 4.28
N VAL A 194 14.74 7.18 2.99
CA VAL A 194 15.58 8.18 2.31
C VAL A 194 15.46 9.53 3.02
N LEU A 195 14.22 9.95 3.33
CA LEU A 195 13.97 11.19 4.06
C LEU A 195 14.59 11.19 5.47
N THR A 196 14.45 10.09 6.22
CA THR A 196 15.07 9.92 7.53
C THR A 196 16.60 9.93 7.43
N SER A 197 17.19 9.31 6.40
CA SER A 197 18.64 9.32 6.17
C SER A 197 19.16 10.71 5.83
N MET A 198 18.47 11.45 4.94
CA MET A 198 18.81 12.83 4.58
C MET A 198 18.75 13.79 5.77
N THR A 199 17.96 13.46 6.78
CA THR A 199 17.86 14.23 8.02
C THR A 199 18.74 13.69 9.15
N ASN A 200 19.69 12.80 8.84
CA ASN A 200 20.56 12.15 9.83
C ASN A 200 19.76 11.49 10.99
N GLY A 201 18.64 10.87 10.64
CA GLY A 201 17.74 10.24 11.60
C GLY A 201 17.00 11.23 12.51
N ALA A 202 16.86 12.49 12.10
CA ALA A 202 16.09 13.48 12.86
C ALA A 202 14.59 13.26 12.75
N ILE A 203 14.11 12.64 11.67
CA ILE A 203 12.68 12.33 11.54
C ILE A 203 12.37 11.01 12.26
N ASN A 204 11.50 11.12 13.26
CA ASN A 204 10.92 10.03 14.02
C ASN A 204 9.42 9.91 13.67
N ASN A 205 8.87 8.71 13.84
CA ASN A 205 7.42 8.45 13.76
C ASN A 205 6.73 9.12 12.56
N VAL A 206 7.06 8.67 11.35
CA VAL A 206 6.39 9.15 10.12
C VAL A 206 5.11 8.38 9.90
N GLN A 207 4.04 9.11 9.67
CA GLN A 207 2.75 8.55 9.31
C GLN A 207 2.22 9.24 8.08
N VAL A 208 1.81 8.46 7.11
CA VAL A 208 1.25 8.96 5.86
C VAL A 208 -0.08 8.27 5.64
N GLU A 209 -1.11 9.07 5.45
CA GLU A 209 -2.43 8.62 5.05
C GLU A 209 -2.80 9.27 3.73
N VAL A 210 -3.45 8.49 2.89
CA VAL A 210 -3.79 8.85 1.53
C VAL A 210 -5.29 8.74 1.41
N TYR A 211 -5.91 9.77 0.87
CA TYR A 211 -7.34 9.85 0.71
C TYR A 211 -7.71 10.16 -0.74
N ARG A 212 -8.85 9.61 -1.15
CA ARG A 212 -9.61 9.99 -2.32
C ARG A 212 -10.62 11.06 -1.92
N ILE A 213 -10.71 12.13 -2.68
CA ILE A 213 -11.67 13.21 -2.45
C ILE A 213 -12.23 13.69 -3.79
N LYS A 214 -13.46 14.24 -3.81
CA LYS A 214 -13.95 14.96 -4.99
C LYS A 214 -13.10 16.19 -5.25
N ARG A 215 -12.71 16.41 -6.49
CA ARG A 215 -11.87 17.55 -6.90
C ARG A 215 -12.53 18.88 -6.55
N SER A 216 -13.87 18.97 -6.61
CA SER A 216 -14.65 20.13 -6.19
C SER A 216 -14.57 20.43 -4.69
N GLU A 217 -14.22 19.45 -3.86
CA GLU A 217 -14.10 19.61 -2.41
C GLU A 217 -12.68 19.88 -1.94
N LEU A 218 -11.70 19.89 -2.84
CA LEU A 218 -10.29 19.97 -2.48
C LEU A 218 -9.95 21.22 -1.67
N ASN A 219 -10.41 22.38 -2.13
CA ASN A 219 -10.21 23.65 -1.42
C ASN A 219 -10.92 23.66 -0.06
N THR A 220 -12.09 23.02 0.04
CA THR A 220 -12.83 22.88 1.29
C THR A 220 -12.06 22.02 2.29
N ALA A 221 -11.49 20.89 1.84
CA ALA A 221 -10.67 20.02 2.68
C ALA A 221 -9.41 20.73 3.16
N LEU A 222 -8.68 21.39 2.26
CA LEU A 222 -7.48 22.16 2.59
C LEU A 222 -7.78 23.25 3.64
N LYS A 223 -8.88 24.00 3.48
CA LYS A 223 -9.33 25.00 4.46
C LYS A 223 -9.77 24.38 5.79
N TYR A 224 -10.38 23.19 5.75
CA TYR A 224 -10.74 22.42 6.95
C TYR A 224 -9.49 22.07 7.76
N TYR A 225 -8.45 21.49 7.13
CA TYR A 225 -7.19 21.19 7.81
C TYR A 225 -6.55 22.45 8.39
N GLU A 226 -6.53 23.56 7.63
CA GLU A 226 -6.01 24.83 8.14
C GLU A 226 -6.73 25.30 9.40
N THR A 227 -8.06 25.23 9.40
CA THR A 227 -8.91 25.69 10.51
C THR A 227 -8.71 24.82 11.74
N GLU A 228 -8.81 23.49 11.59
CA GLU A 228 -8.71 22.56 12.73
C GLU A 228 -7.28 22.49 13.28
N LEU A 229 -6.24 22.54 12.44
CA LEU A 229 -4.86 22.55 12.92
C LEU A 229 -4.56 23.84 13.70
N LYS A 230 -4.95 25.01 13.19
CA LYS A 230 -4.78 26.28 13.92
C LYS A 230 -5.51 26.28 15.26
N LYS A 231 -6.74 25.77 15.30
CA LYS A 231 -7.53 25.59 16.53
C LYS A 231 -6.82 24.70 17.55
N ASN A 232 -6.06 23.71 17.09
CA ASN A 232 -5.26 22.80 17.91
C ASN A 232 -3.82 23.29 18.18
N GLY A 233 -3.52 24.57 17.95
CA GLY A 233 -2.24 25.20 18.28
C GLY A 233 -1.11 24.92 17.28
N TRP A 234 -1.43 24.47 16.07
CA TRP A 234 -0.45 24.31 15.00
C TRP A 234 -0.21 25.65 14.28
N THR A 235 1.05 25.89 13.90
CA THR A 235 1.46 27.12 13.20
C THR A 235 1.77 26.80 11.75
N SER A 236 1.18 27.55 10.81
CA SER A 236 1.50 27.40 9.38
C SER A 236 2.93 27.84 9.09
N THR A 237 3.67 27.06 8.31
CA THR A 237 5.03 27.42 7.88
C THR A 237 5.00 28.37 6.69
N THR A 238 6.05 29.16 6.50
CA THR A 238 6.24 30.00 5.31
C THR A 238 6.42 29.18 4.03
N ALA A 239 6.72 27.88 4.15
CA ALA A 239 6.81 26.93 3.04
C ALA A 239 5.46 26.66 2.35
N ASN A 240 4.34 27.17 2.88
CA ASN A 240 3.01 27.12 2.25
C ASN A 240 2.94 27.71 0.83
N ARG A 241 3.96 28.44 0.36
CA ARG A 241 4.04 28.95 -1.01
C ARG A 241 5.01 28.18 -1.92
N ALA A 242 5.88 27.33 -1.38
CA ALA A 242 6.98 26.70 -2.13
C ALA A 242 6.69 25.27 -2.58
N ILE A 243 5.72 24.58 -1.95
CA ILE A 243 5.26 23.27 -2.42
C ILE A 243 4.27 23.53 -3.56
N ASN A 244 4.73 23.38 -4.80
CA ASN A 244 3.97 23.49 -6.05
C ASN A 244 2.43 23.49 -5.87
N SER A 245 1.90 24.71 -5.72
CA SER A 245 0.49 25.17 -5.74
C SER A 245 -0.63 24.42 -5.01
N SER A 246 -0.40 23.34 -4.24
CA SER A 246 -1.55 22.59 -3.66
C SER A 246 -1.30 21.88 -2.33
N GLY A 247 -0.55 22.48 -1.42
CA GLY A 247 -0.40 21.93 -0.07
C GLY A 247 -0.11 22.96 1.01
N TYR A 248 -0.32 22.54 2.25
CA TYR A 248 0.00 23.28 3.46
C TYR A 248 0.89 22.45 4.37
N ALA A 249 1.81 23.11 5.06
CA ALA A 249 2.68 22.54 6.07
C ALA A 249 2.58 23.34 7.37
N TYR A 250 2.47 22.62 8.48
CA TYR A 250 2.29 23.15 9.82
C TYR A 250 3.31 22.55 10.76
N THR A 251 3.68 23.30 11.80
CA THR A 251 4.53 22.82 12.88
C THR A 251 3.86 23.03 14.23
N LYS A 252 4.21 22.19 15.21
CA LYS A 252 3.75 22.30 16.59
C LYS A 252 4.86 21.86 17.54
N ASP A 253 4.95 22.51 18.71
CA ASP A 253 5.91 22.20 19.78
C ASP A 253 7.39 22.17 19.33
N ASN A 254 7.72 22.82 18.21
CA ASN A 254 9.00 22.75 17.49
C ASN A 254 9.47 21.36 17.04
N ASN A 255 8.78 20.28 17.41
CA ASN A 255 9.20 18.91 17.15
C ASN A 255 8.15 18.08 16.41
N LYS A 256 7.07 18.70 15.92
CA LYS A 256 6.05 18.03 15.11
C LYS A 256 5.85 18.79 13.83
N MET A 257 5.67 18.05 12.74
CA MET A 257 5.31 18.58 11.43
C MET A 257 4.09 17.84 10.90
N PHE A 258 3.17 18.60 10.32
CA PHE A 258 1.99 18.08 9.65
C PHE A 258 1.91 18.70 8.27
N THR A 259 1.78 17.88 7.23
CA THR A 259 1.59 18.36 5.86
C THR A 259 0.32 17.77 5.28
N VAL A 260 -0.38 18.57 4.48
CA VAL A 260 -1.50 18.15 3.66
C VAL A 260 -1.25 18.65 2.25
N SER A 261 -1.25 17.77 1.26
CA SER A 261 -1.03 18.13 -0.13
C SER A 261 -1.99 17.38 -1.04
N SER A 262 -2.35 18.01 -2.15
CA SER A 262 -3.11 17.36 -3.21
C SER A 262 -2.23 17.03 -4.40
N GLY A 263 -2.49 15.90 -5.03
CA GLY A 263 -1.73 15.42 -6.19
C GLY A 263 -0.53 14.55 -5.82
N SER A 264 0.32 14.27 -6.79
CA SER A 264 1.50 13.39 -6.68
C SER A 264 2.69 14.05 -5.95
N ALA A 265 2.48 15.19 -5.30
CA ALA A 265 3.56 16.07 -4.83
C ALA A 265 3.99 15.79 -3.38
N VAL A 266 4.08 14.52 -2.98
CA VAL A 266 5.11 14.18 -1.99
C VAL A 266 6.38 13.99 -2.82
N PRO A 267 7.45 14.79 -2.64
CA PRO A 267 8.60 14.81 -3.55
C PRO A 267 9.29 13.45 -3.72
N THR A 268 8.96 12.47 -2.88
CA THR A 268 9.52 11.13 -2.87
C THR A 268 8.50 10.03 -3.16
N PHE A 269 7.20 10.32 -3.31
CA PHE A 269 6.17 9.28 -3.50
C PHE A 269 5.05 9.77 -4.41
N SER A 270 4.81 9.02 -5.49
CA SER A 270 3.71 9.25 -6.43
C SER A 270 2.78 8.05 -6.42
N ILE A 271 1.49 8.31 -6.27
CA ILE A 271 0.45 7.30 -6.42
C ILE A 271 -0.05 7.35 -7.84
N SER A 272 0.10 6.25 -8.57
CA SER A 272 -0.53 6.12 -9.89
C SER A 272 -2.05 6.11 -9.72
N SER A 273 -2.75 7.03 -10.41
CA SER A 273 -4.21 7.08 -10.46
C SER A 273 -4.82 5.76 -10.92
N ASP A 274 -4.11 5.04 -11.80
CA ASP A 274 -4.56 3.82 -12.44
C ASP A 274 -4.61 2.66 -11.45
N ASN A 275 -3.70 2.65 -10.46
CA ASN A 275 -3.67 1.61 -9.44
C ASN A 275 -4.89 1.66 -8.50
N TYR A 276 -5.55 2.81 -8.39
CA TYR A 276 -6.60 3.05 -7.39
C TYR A 276 -7.96 3.41 -8.00
N ASN A 277 -8.13 3.31 -9.32
CA ASN A 277 -9.36 3.70 -10.01
C ASN A 277 -9.82 5.11 -9.60
N ILE A 278 -8.89 6.08 -9.57
CA ILE A 278 -9.22 7.47 -9.25
C ILE A 278 -9.94 8.06 -10.47
N LYS A 279 -11.18 8.51 -10.26
CA LYS A 279 -11.98 9.11 -11.33
C LYS A 279 -11.45 10.48 -11.72
N SER A 280 -11.79 10.96 -12.93
CA SER A 280 -11.37 12.29 -13.40
C SER A 280 -11.90 13.45 -12.54
N ASP A 281 -13.06 13.26 -11.88
CA ASP A 281 -13.67 14.20 -10.94
C ASP A 281 -13.15 14.04 -9.49
N GLU A 282 -12.23 13.11 -9.27
CA GLU A 282 -11.57 12.86 -8.00
C GLU A 282 -10.14 13.41 -7.99
N ALA A 283 -9.59 13.51 -6.79
CA ALA A 283 -8.22 13.90 -6.52
C ALA A 283 -7.67 13.02 -5.38
N VAL A 284 -6.35 12.94 -5.31
CA VAL A 284 -5.63 12.31 -4.20
C VAL A 284 -5.21 13.42 -3.24
N LEU A 285 -5.54 13.23 -1.96
CA LEU A 285 -5.09 14.06 -0.85
C LEU A 285 -4.14 13.23 0.00
N THR A 286 -2.91 13.68 0.15
CA THR A 286 -1.91 13.04 1.01
C THR A 286 -1.77 13.86 2.29
N VAL A 287 -1.86 13.19 3.43
CA VAL A 287 -1.70 13.78 4.76
C VAL A 287 -0.55 13.08 5.44
N MET A 288 0.41 13.84 5.93
CA MET A 288 1.60 13.31 6.58
C MET A 288 1.83 13.98 7.92
N TYR A 289 2.08 13.17 8.94
CA TYR A 289 2.52 13.58 10.26
C TYR A 289 3.93 13.05 10.51
N MET A 290 4.78 13.88 11.12
CA MET A 290 6.15 13.55 11.47
C MET A 290 6.52 14.14 12.82
N GLU A 291 7.31 13.41 13.60
CA GLU A 291 8.00 13.94 14.77
C GLU A 291 9.46 14.20 14.42
N LEU A 292 10.02 15.30 14.92
CA LEU A 292 11.35 15.79 14.59
C LEU A 292 12.20 15.85 15.85
N ASP A 293 13.37 15.24 15.83
CA ASP A 293 14.44 15.44 16.80
C ASP A 293 15.22 16.71 16.42
N MET A 294 14.82 17.83 17.00
CA MET A 294 15.46 19.13 16.75
C MET A 294 16.93 19.18 17.17
N GLY A 295 17.35 18.32 18.11
CA GLY A 295 18.76 18.18 18.48
C GLY A 295 19.60 17.69 17.31
N LYS A 296 19.07 16.72 16.55
CA LYS A 296 19.71 16.22 15.33
C LYS A 296 19.63 17.22 14.18
N ILE A 297 18.50 17.91 13.98
CA ILE A 297 18.38 18.90 12.89
C ILE A 297 19.38 20.05 13.06
N THR A 298 19.53 20.59 14.28
CA THR A 298 20.45 21.70 14.53
C THR A 298 21.92 21.31 14.34
N SER A 299 22.27 20.02 14.45
CA SER A 299 23.61 19.52 14.19
C SER A 299 23.99 19.51 12.70
N LEU A 300 23.01 19.50 11.78
CA LEU A 300 23.26 19.54 10.33
C LEU A 300 23.68 20.94 9.82
N GLY A 301 23.40 21.98 10.60
CA GLY A 301 23.73 23.37 10.24
C GLY A 301 25.08 23.86 10.76
N LYS A 302 25.85 23.01 11.43
CA LYS A 302 27.22 23.30 11.92
C LYS A 302 28.25 22.59 11.06
#